data_AF-A0AAD7WAG7-F1
#
_entry.id   AF-A0AAD7WAG7-F1
#
_cell.length_a   1.000
_cell.length_b   1.000
_cell.length_c   1.000
_cell.angle_alpha   90.00
_cell.angle_beta   90.00
_cell.angle_gamma   90.00
#
_symmetry.space_group_name_H-M   'P 1'
#
loop_
_entity.id
_entity.type
_entity.pdbx_description
1 polymer ?
#
loop_
_entity_poly.entity_id
_entity_poly.type
_entity_poly.pdbx_seq_one_letter_code
_entity_poly.pdbx_strand_id
1 'polypeptide(L)'
;MESSKYIALALIVVLSQLIQLVLFTTGYSFHNCIQSQFDHNGFNCINREQTNISALVDDLPNTTTFLNISKNQVLNISSGSLSHLKQLRNLRIDCNNLTSISNAFLNLSQLESLNLSSNQIGKIEPLAFRGLQKLTELELSKNSLQKF
;
A
#
# COMPACT_ATOMS: atom_id res chain seq x y z
N MET A 1 26.03 42.91 -20.07
CA MET A 1 26.15 41.84 -19.04
C MET A 1 24.89 41.69 -18.19
N GLU A 2 24.11 42.75 -17.95
CA GLU A 2 22.85 42.67 -17.17
C GLU A 2 21.69 42.01 -17.92
N SER A 3 21.51 42.26 -19.22
CA SER A 3 20.40 41.69 -20.02
C SER A 3 20.35 40.16 -20.00
N SER A 4 21.52 39.50 -19.99
CA SER A 4 21.62 38.03 -19.88
C SER A 4 21.11 37.49 -18.54
N LYS A 5 21.24 38.26 -17.44
CA LYS A 5 20.74 37.87 -16.12
C LYS A 5 19.21 37.91 -16.06
N TYR A 6 18.59 38.92 -16.68
CA TYR A 6 17.12 39.03 -16.73
C TYR A 6 16.48 37.91 -17.56
N ILE A 7 17.11 37.54 -18.69
CA ILE A 7 16.64 36.42 -19.52
C ILE A 7 16.74 35.09 -18.74
N ALA A 8 17.86 34.86 -18.05
CA ALA A 8 18.03 33.66 -17.22
C ALA A 8 16.99 33.60 -16.09
N LEU A 9 16.72 34.72 -15.41
CA LEU A 9 15.73 34.79 -14.33
C LEU A 9 14.31 34.52 -14.85
N ALA A 10 13.94 35.12 -15.98
CA ALA A 10 12.64 34.90 -16.62
C ALA A 10 12.45 33.43 -17.04
N LEU A 11 13.49 32.79 -17.60
CA LEU A 11 13.45 31.37 -17.94
C LEU A 11 13.26 30.48 -16.71
N ILE A 12 13.94 30.76 -15.60
CA ILE A 12 13.78 30.00 -14.35
C ILE A 12 12.36 30.13 -13.80
N VAL A 13 11.79 31.34 -13.79
CA VAL A 13 10.41 31.56 -13.32
C VAL A 13 9.41 30.82 -14.20
N VAL A 14 9.53 30.91 -15.52
CA VAL A 14 8.67 30.19 -16.47
C VAL A 14 8.80 28.68 -16.30
N LEU A 15 10.02 28.15 -16.17
CA LEU A 15 10.26 26.73 -15.90
C LEU A 15 9.62 26.27 -14.59
N SER A 16 9.73 27.06 -13.52
CA SER A 16 9.11 26.73 -12.23
C SER A 16 7.58 26.71 -12.28
N GLN A 17 6.96 27.64 -13.02
CA GLN A 17 5.52 27.68 -13.23
C GLN A 17 5.04 26.51 -14.10
N LEU A 18 5.80 26.13 -15.12
CA LEU A 18 5.51 24.95 -15.94
C LEU A 18 5.62 23.66 -15.13
N ILE A 19 6.62 23.53 -14.25
CA ILE A 19 6.76 22.37 -13.34
C ILE A 19 5.56 22.28 -12.38
N GLN A 20 5.14 23.41 -11.79
CA GLN A 20 3.93 23.43 -10.94
C GLN A 20 2.68 23.04 -11.73
N LEU A 21 2.52 23.55 -12.97
CA LEU A 21 1.39 23.22 -13.83
C LEU A 21 1.35 21.72 -14.20
N VAL A 22 2.51 21.12 -14.48
CA VAL A 22 2.64 19.67 -14.72
C VAL A 22 2.20 18.90 -13.47
N LEU A 23 2.65 19.30 -12.27
CA LEU A 23 2.23 18.68 -11.00
C LEU A 23 0.72 18.78 -10.73
N PHE A 24 0.05 19.85 -11.18
CA PHE A 24 -1.41 19.99 -11.07
C PHE A 24 -2.18 19.15 -12.10
N THR A 25 -1.63 18.93 -13.30
CA THR A 25 -2.27 18.09 -14.34
C THR A 25 -1.98 16.61 -14.17
N THR A 26 -0.87 16.24 -13.52
CA THR A 26 -0.67 14.93 -12.89
C THR A 26 -1.35 14.95 -11.53
N GLY A 27 -2.67 15.19 -11.51
CA GLY A 27 -3.45 14.99 -10.30
C GLY A 27 -3.11 13.60 -9.74
N TYR A 28 -2.77 13.55 -8.45
CA TYR A 28 -2.33 12.37 -7.70
C TYR A 28 -3.29 11.19 -7.86
N SER A 29 -3.18 10.48 -8.98
CA SER A 29 -3.89 9.24 -9.25
C SER A 29 -2.91 8.13 -8.95
N PHE A 30 -3.05 7.51 -7.78
CA PHE A 30 -2.36 6.26 -7.46
C PHE A 30 -2.77 5.23 -8.52
N HIS A 31 -1.79 4.62 -9.19
CA HIS A 31 -2.01 3.89 -10.45
C HIS A 31 -3.09 2.81 -10.31
N ASN A 32 -3.15 2.17 -9.14
CA ASN A 32 -4.06 1.09 -8.84
C ASN A 32 -5.02 1.39 -7.69
N CYS A 33 -5.04 2.60 -7.15
CA CYS A 33 -5.75 2.87 -5.90
C CYS A 33 -6.60 4.14 -5.97
N ILE A 34 -7.75 4.09 -5.31
CA ILE A 34 -8.63 5.24 -5.12
C ILE A 34 -8.53 5.66 -3.66
N GLN A 35 -8.18 6.92 -3.41
CA GLN A 35 -8.18 7.51 -2.09
C GLN A 35 -9.61 7.64 -1.55
N SER A 36 -9.81 7.35 -0.27
CA SER A 36 -11.10 7.49 0.40
C SER A 36 -11.47 8.97 0.58
N GLN A 37 -12.75 9.30 0.36
CA GLN A 37 -13.27 10.66 0.55
C GLN A 37 -13.34 11.09 2.02
N PHE A 38 -13.39 10.12 2.94
CA PHE A 38 -13.55 10.37 4.38
C PHE A 38 -12.26 10.14 5.18
N ASP A 39 -11.26 9.52 4.55
CA ASP A 39 -9.95 9.27 5.14
C ASP A 39 -8.88 9.56 4.08
N HIS A 40 -8.22 10.70 4.20
CA HIS A 40 -7.14 11.11 3.29
C HIS A 40 -5.94 10.16 3.35
N ASN A 41 -5.83 9.29 4.36
CA ASN A 41 -4.81 8.27 4.46
C ASN A 41 -5.36 6.86 4.17
N GLY A 42 -6.57 6.77 3.61
CA GLY A 42 -7.23 5.53 3.26
C GLY A 42 -7.23 5.28 1.75
N PHE A 43 -6.81 4.08 1.34
CA PHE A 43 -6.70 3.70 -0.07
C PHE A 43 -7.41 2.37 -0.38
N ASN A 44 -8.19 2.36 -1.45
CA ASN A 44 -8.88 1.19 -1.98
C ASN A 44 -8.30 0.81 -3.36
N CYS A 45 -7.67 -0.35 -3.43
CA CYS A 45 -7.04 -0.90 -4.63
C CYS A 45 -7.69 -2.24 -5.01
N ILE A 46 -9.02 -2.24 -5.14
CA ILE A 46 -9.86 -3.43 -5.29
C ILE A 46 -10.07 -3.75 -6.79
N ASN A 47 -10.15 -5.02 -7.17
CA ASN A 47 -10.40 -5.48 -8.55
C ASN A 47 -9.40 -4.92 -9.59
N ARG A 48 -8.11 -4.99 -9.27
CA ARG A 48 -7.02 -4.54 -10.16
C ARG A 48 -6.30 -5.67 -10.88
N GLU A 49 -6.73 -6.91 -10.65
CA GLU A 49 -6.16 -8.13 -11.24
C GLU A 49 -4.65 -8.27 -11.00
N GLN A 50 -4.13 -7.60 -9.96
CA GLN A 50 -2.71 -7.65 -9.65
C GLN A 50 -2.36 -8.94 -8.90
N THR A 51 -1.30 -9.60 -9.35
CA THR A 51 -0.70 -10.76 -8.69
C THR A 51 0.43 -10.37 -7.74
N ASN A 52 1.05 -9.21 -7.97
CA ASN A 52 2.12 -8.65 -7.17
C ASN A 52 1.59 -7.46 -6.35
N ILE A 53 1.72 -7.55 -5.03
CA ILE A 53 1.29 -6.49 -4.12
C ILE A 53 2.06 -5.17 -4.34
N SER A 54 3.34 -5.21 -4.74
CA SER A 54 4.13 -3.99 -4.99
C SER A 54 3.50 -3.09 -6.06
N ALA A 55 2.92 -3.68 -7.10
CA ALA A 55 2.20 -2.92 -8.12
C ALA A 55 1.00 -2.13 -7.56
N LEU A 56 0.45 -2.55 -6.41
CA LEU A 56 -0.64 -1.87 -5.72
C LEU A 56 -0.17 -0.81 -4.73
N VAL A 57 1.02 -0.95 -4.16
CA VAL A 57 1.40 -0.19 -2.94
C VAL A 57 2.63 0.70 -3.09
N ASP A 58 3.43 0.54 -4.14
CA ASP A 58 4.72 1.23 -4.29
C ASP A 58 4.56 2.76 -4.41
N ASP A 59 3.44 3.25 -4.94
CA ASP A 59 3.15 4.68 -5.08
C ASP A 59 2.32 5.28 -3.93
N LEU A 60 1.91 4.46 -2.95
CA LEU A 60 1.13 4.92 -1.80
C LEU A 60 1.98 5.70 -0.78
N PRO A 61 1.42 6.75 -0.15
CA PRO A 61 2.16 7.57 0.80
C PRO A 61 2.44 6.79 2.09
N ASN A 62 3.57 7.08 2.73
CA ASN A 62 3.95 6.47 4.02
C ASN A 62 3.01 6.85 5.18
N THR A 63 2.13 7.83 4.98
CA THR A 63 1.08 8.24 5.92
C THR A 63 -0.16 7.36 5.87
N THR A 64 -0.24 6.41 4.92
CA THR A 64 -1.38 5.49 4.77
C THR A 64 -1.70 4.79 6.09
N THR A 65 -2.95 4.94 6.54
CA THR A 65 -3.48 4.32 7.77
C THR A 65 -4.46 3.20 7.47
N PHE A 66 -5.18 3.28 6.34
CA PHE A 66 -6.11 2.27 5.88
C PHE A 66 -5.75 1.82 4.46
N LEU A 67 -5.61 0.51 4.26
CA LEU A 67 -5.34 -0.05 2.95
C LEU A 67 -6.24 -1.25 2.68
N ASN A 68 -6.97 -1.18 1.57
CA ASN A 68 -7.81 -2.26 1.09
C ASN A 68 -7.37 -2.72 -0.29
N ILE A 69 -6.69 -3.87 -0.34
CA ILE A 69 -6.26 -4.55 -1.57
C ILE A 69 -7.06 -5.85 -1.81
N SER A 70 -8.26 -5.94 -1.25
CA SER A 70 -9.11 -7.10 -1.42
C SER A 70 -9.54 -7.32 -2.87
N LYS A 71 -9.94 -8.54 -3.21
CA LYS A 71 -10.42 -8.91 -4.56
C LYS A 71 -9.39 -8.63 -5.66
N ASN A 72 -8.15 -9.06 -5.42
CA ASN A 72 -7.10 -9.11 -6.43
C ASN A 72 -6.69 -10.58 -6.64
N GLN A 73 -5.53 -10.83 -7.25
CA GLN A 73 -5.01 -12.16 -7.53
C GLN A 73 -3.67 -12.37 -6.82
N VAL A 74 -3.45 -11.70 -5.68
CA VAL A 74 -2.16 -11.70 -4.99
C VAL A 74 -1.84 -13.11 -4.49
N LEU A 75 -0.70 -13.64 -4.92
CA LEU A 75 -0.26 -15.01 -4.62
C LEU A 75 0.62 -15.08 -3.36
N ASN A 76 1.40 -14.03 -3.12
CA ASN A 76 2.30 -13.91 -1.98
C ASN A 76 2.52 -12.43 -1.64
N ILE A 77 2.97 -12.18 -0.42
CA ILE A 77 3.39 -10.86 0.03
C ILE A 77 4.90 -10.92 0.26
N SER A 78 5.65 -10.34 -0.67
CA SER A 78 7.11 -10.30 -0.59
C SER A 78 7.56 -9.53 0.66
N SER A 79 8.58 -10.05 1.34
CA SER A 79 9.20 -9.38 2.49
C SER A 79 9.60 -7.96 2.10
N GLY A 80 9.18 -6.97 2.89
CA GLY A 80 9.51 -5.56 2.67
C GLY A 80 8.59 -4.80 1.73
N SER A 81 7.69 -5.47 0.99
CA SER A 81 6.74 -4.80 0.08
C SER A 81 5.80 -3.79 0.75
N LEU A 82 5.59 -3.94 2.07
CA LEU A 82 4.79 -3.03 2.90
C LEU A 82 5.63 -2.19 3.87
N SER A 83 6.97 -2.21 3.75
CA SER A 83 7.86 -1.64 4.77
C SER A 83 7.84 -0.11 4.87
N HIS A 84 7.41 0.58 3.81
CA HIS A 84 7.22 2.04 3.82
C HIS A 84 5.92 2.47 4.49
N LEU A 85 4.91 1.61 4.57
CA LEU A 85 3.59 1.89 5.15
C LEU A 85 3.56 1.71 6.68
N LYS A 86 4.51 2.35 7.39
CA LYS A 86 4.72 2.15 8.83
C LYS A 86 3.57 2.67 9.71
N GLN A 87 2.71 3.54 9.17
CA GLN A 87 1.56 4.11 9.86
C GLN A 87 0.27 3.30 9.68
N LEU A 88 0.35 2.16 8.96
CA LEU A 88 -0.82 1.35 8.65
C LEU A 88 -1.46 0.78 9.91
N ARG A 89 -2.76 0.98 10.07
CA ARG A 89 -3.60 0.49 11.19
C ARG A 89 -4.57 -0.60 10.76
N ASN A 90 -5.13 -0.46 9.57
CA ASN A 90 -6.11 -1.41 9.03
C ASN A 90 -5.64 -1.89 7.66
N LEU A 91 -5.46 -3.20 7.53
CA LEU A 91 -5.04 -3.84 6.29
C LEU A 91 -6.01 -4.94 5.90
N ARG A 92 -6.62 -4.79 4.72
CA ARG A 92 -7.50 -5.78 4.10
C ARG A 92 -6.86 -6.39 2.87
N ILE A 93 -6.61 -7.69 2.91
CA ILE A 93 -6.07 -8.52 1.81
C ILE A 93 -7.01 -9.71 1.56
N ASP A 94 -8.26 -9.62 2.01
CA ASP A 94 -9.24 -10.68 1.84
C ASP A 94 -9.61 -10.89 0.36
N CYS A 95 -10.10 -12.08 0.03
CA CYS A 95 -10.46 -12.44 -1.36
C CYS A 95 -9.26 -12.31 -2.32
N ASN A 96 -8.13 -12.91 -1.97
CA ASN A 96 -6.94 -13.05 -2.80
C ASN A 96 -6.56 -14.55 -2.91
N ASN A 97 -5.37 -14.84 -3.43
CA ASN A 97 -4.88 -16.19 -3.70
C ASN A 97 -3.67 -16.54 -2.83
N LEU A 98 -3.55 -15.95 -1.64
CA LEU A 98 -2.42 -16.20 -0.74
C LEU A 98 -2.44 -17.66 -0.27
N THR A 99 -1.31 -18.35 -0.38
CA THR A 99 -1.17 -19.76 0.03
C THR A 99 -0.40 -19.95 1.33
N SER A 100 0.41 -18.95 1.70
CA SER A 100 1.21 -18.97 2.93
C SER A 100 1.45 -17.56 3.46
N ILE A 101 1.77 -17.47 4.76
CA ILE A 101 2.20 -16.24 5.42
C ILE A 101 3.60 -16.42 5.98
N SER A 102 4.50 -15.51 5.62
CA SER A 102 5.88 -15.44 6.13
C SER A 102 6.09 -14.15 6.94
N ASN A 103 7.25 -13.52 6.88
CA ASN A 103 7.60 -12.28 7.60
C ASN A 103 7.10 -10.99 6.92
N ALA A 104 6.09 -11.07 6.05
CA ALA A 104 5.55 -9.98 5.26
C ALA A 104 5.17 -8.73 6.09
N PHE A 105 4.73 -8.92 7.33
CA PHE A 105 4.20 -7.86 8.18
C PHE A 105 5.18 -7.36 9.26
N LEU A 106 6.46 -7.71 9.15
CA LEU A 106 7.46 -7.45 10.19
C LEU A 106 7.57 -5.96 10.61
N ASN A 107 7.33 -5.03 9.69
CA ASN A 107 7.49 -3.59 9.92
C ASN A 107 6.18 -2.86 10.26
N LEU A 108 5.05 -3.56 10.38
CA LEU A 108 3.74 -2.96 10.60
C LEU A 108 3.38 -2.90 12.09
N SER A 109 4.21 -2.24 12.89
CA SER A 109 4.05 -2.20 14.36
C SER A 109 2.82 -1.44 14.83
N GLN A 110 2.23 -0.59 13.97
CA GLN A 110 0.99 0.15 14.25
C GLN A 110 -0.28 -0.58 13.80
N LEU A 111 -0.16 -1.76 13.19
CA LEU A 111 -1.33 -2.47 12.67
C LEU A 111 -2.21 -2.98 13.80
N GLU A 112 -3.50 -2.64 13.74
CA GLU A 112 -4.52 -2.96 14.74
C GLU A 112 -5.45 -4.06 14.20
N SER A 113 -5.77 -4.03 12.90
CA SER A 113 -6.66 -5.00 12.25
C SER A 113 -6.04 -5.53 10.95
N LEU A 114 -5.99 -6.86 10.83
CA LEU A 114 -5.53 -7.57 9.64
C LEU A 114 -6.60 -8.56 9.17
N ASN A 115 -7.13 -8.34 7.97
CA ASN A 115 -8.07 -9.27 7.34
C ASN A 115 -7.40 -10.04 6.19
N LEU A 116 -7.23 -11.34 6.39
CA LEU A 116 -6.68 -12.32 5.46
C LEU A 116 -7.70 -13.40 5.08
N SER A 117 -8.98 -13.18 5.39
CA SER A 117 -10.03 -14.14 5.14
C SER A 117 -10.23 -14.40 3.63
N SER A 118 -10.84 -15.54 3.30
CA SER A 118 -11.12 -15.91 1.89
C SER A 118 -9.86 -15.89 1.02
N ASN A 119 -8.78 -16.49 1.53
CA ASN A 119 -7.55 -16.79 0.80
C ASN A 119 -7.39 -18.33 0.75
N GLN A 120 -6.22 -18.82 0.37
CA GLN A 120 -5.89 -20.26 0.29
C GLN A 120 -4.77 -20.63 1.28
N ILE A 121 -4.67 -19.90 2.40
CA ILE A 121 -3.55 -20.01 3.33
C ILE A 121 -3.61 -21.38 4.02
N GLY A 122 -2.63 -22.23 3.71
CA GLY A 122 -2.45 -23.54 4.36
C GLY A 122 -1.28 -23.56 5.34
N LYS A 123 -0.35 -22.60 5.22
CA LYS A 123 0.87 -22.53 6.04
C LYS A 123 1.08 -21.13 6.61
N ILE A 124 1.30 -21.05 7.91
CA ILE A 124 1.76 -19.84 8.59
C ILE A 124 3.13 -20.15 9.15
N GLU A 125 4.17 -19.45 8.68
CA GLU A 125 5.53 -19.64 9.17
C GLU A 125 5.65 -19.17 10.64
N PRO A 126 6.58 -19.77 11.41
CA PRO A 126 6.93 -19.25 12.72
C PRO A 126 7.26 -17.76 12.64
N LEU A 127 6.79 -16.99 13.62
CA LEU A 127 7.04 -15.54 13.72
C LEU A 127 6.42 -14.69 12.60
N ALA A 128 5.53 -15.24 11.76
CA ALA A 128 4.87 -14.50 10.68
C ALA A 128 4.21 -13.18 11.12
N PHE A 129 3.70 -13.14 12.36
CA PHE A 129 3.04 -11.98 12.96
C PHE A 129 3.89 -11.24 13.99
N ARG A 130 5.20 -11.56 14.15
CA ARG A 130 6.06 -10.99 15.21
C ARG A 130 6.15 -9.46 15.19
N GLY A 131 6.00 -8.84 14.02
CA GLY A 131 6.03 -7.39 13.86
C GLY A 131 4.75 -6.66 14.30
N LEU A 132 3.64 -7.38 14.48
CA LEU A 132 2.31 -6.81 14.67
C LEU A 132 2.00 -6.51 16.14
N GLN A 133 2.75 -5.56 16.72
CA GLN A 133 2.74 -5.29 18.17
C GLN A 133 1.43 -4.73 18.73
N LYS A 134 0.58 -4.12 17.88
CA LYS A 134 -0.70 -3.52 18.26
C LYS A 134 -1.92 -4.28 17.75
N LEU A 135 -1.73 -5.48 17.18
CA LEU A 135 -2.82 -6.20 16.54
C LEU A 135 -3.84 -6.68 17.58
N THR A 136 -5.09 -6.28 17.38
CA THR A 136 -6.23 -6.70 18.21
C THR A 136 -7.20 -7.57 17.42
N GLU A 137 -7.20 -7.45 16.10
CA GLU A 137 -8.12 -8.18 15.21
C GLU A 137 -7.35 -8.88 14.09
N LEU A 138 -7.51 -10.21 14.01
CA LEU A 138 -6.94 -11.05 12.96
C LEU A 138 -8.01 -11.98 12.40
N GLU A 139 -8.33 -11.79 11.12
CA GLU A 139 -9.32 -12.61 10.41
C GLU A 139 -8.65 -13.58 9.44
N LEU A 140 -8.78 -14.88 9.72
CA LEU A 140 -8.24 -15.97 8.91
C LEU A 140 -9.33 -16.93 8.41
N SER A 141 -10.61 -16.58 8.59
CA SER A 141 -11.74 -17.40 8.15
C SER A 141 -11.68 -17.71 6.65
N LYS A 142 -12.25 -18.85 6.23
CA LYS A 142 -12.24 -19.30 4.82
C LYS A 142 -10.83 -19.37 4.22
N ASN A 143 -9.91 -20.00 4.95
CA ASN A 143 -8.59 -20.42 4.47
C ASN A 143 -8.45 -21.94 4.55
N SER A 144 -7.34 -22.48 4.04
CA SER A 144 -7.03 -23.91 4.02
C SER A 144 -6.26 -24.37 5.26
N LEU A 145 -6.42 -23.67 6.39
CA LEU A 145 -5.73 -23.99 7.63
C LEU A 145 -6.22 -25.34 8.15
N GLN A 146 -5.30 -26.29 8.28
CA GLN A 146 -5.62 -27.59 8.87
C GLN A 146 -5.79 -27.45 10.38
N LYS A 147 -6.80 -28.12 10.93
CA LYS A 147 -6.90 -28.29 12.38
C LYS A 147 -5.78 -29.24 12.81
N PHE A 148 -4.95 -28.80 13.76
CA PHE A 148 -4.00 -29.66 14.46
C PHE A 148 -4.75 -30.57 15.45
#